data_AF-A0A659UF92-F1
#
_entry.id   AF-A0A659UF92-F1
#
_cell.length_a   1.000
_cell.length_b   1.000
_cell.length_c   1.000
_cell.angle_alpha   90.00
_cell.angle_beta   90.00
_cell.angle_gamma   90.00
#
_symmetry.space_group_name_H-M   'P 1'
#
loop_
_entity.id
_entity.type
_entity.pdbx_description
1 polymer ?
#
loop_
_entity_poly.entity_id
_entity_poly.type
_entity_poly.pdbx_seq_one_letter_code
_entity_poly.pdbx_strand_id
1 'polypeptide(L)'
;KNVWDEELLSILNIPAAILPEVKDCADDFGVTEKSLFGAEMKILGVAGDQHAATIGQACFEPGMMKSTYGTGCFALLNTGADLVRSKNRLLTTIA
;
A
#
# COMPACT_ATOMS: atom_id res chain seq x y z
N LYS A 1 9.03 -5.16 10.48
CA LYS A 1 8.38 -6.36 9.89
C LYS A 1 7.05 -5.89 9.31
N ASN A 2 6.57 -6.47 8.21
CA ASN A 2 5.32 -6.06 7.56
C ASN A 2 4.10 -6.68 8.27
N VAL A 3 3.92 -6.35 9.55
CA VAL A 3 2.85 -6.84 10.42
C VAL A 3 2.34 -5.69 11.29
N TRP A 4 1.16 -5.88 11.89
CA TRP A 4 0.62 -4.95 12.87
C TRP A 4 1.55 -4.80 14.08
N ASP A 5 1.67 -3.56 14.58
CA ASP A 5 2.55 -3.21 15.69
C ASP A 5 1.78 -3.25 17.02
N GLU A 6 2.14 -4.18 17.91
CA GLU A 6 1.43 -4.42 19.17
C GLU A 6 1.46 -3.21 20.12
N GLU A 7 2.54 -2.43 20.12
CA GLU A 7 2.68 -1.25 20.97
C GLU A 7 1.70 -0.15 20.50
N LEU A 8 1.64 0.10 19.19
CA LEU A 8 0.68 1.04 18.61
C LEU A 8 -0.77 0.61 18.84
N LEU A 9 -1.08 -0.69 18.72
CA LEU A 9 -2.41 -1.21 19.02
C LEU A 9 -2.79 -0.99 20.48
N SER A 10 -1.85 -1.20 21.40
CA SER A 10 -2.06 -0.93 22.83
C SER A 10 -2.29 0.56 23.11
N ILE A 11 -1.49 1.44 22.51
CA ILE A 11 -1.62 2.90 22.70
C ILE A 11 -2.99 3.39 22.22
N LEU A 12 -3.48 2.83 21.11
CA LEU A 12 -4.74 3.22 20.49
C LEU A 12 -5.96 2.44 21.00
N ASN A 13 -5.77 1.48 21.92
CA ASN A 13 -6.79 0.56 22.42
C ASN A 13 -7.53 -0.21 21.30
N ILE A 14 -6.78 -0.75 20.33
CA ILE A 14 -7.34 -1.50 19.19
C ILE A 14 -7.15 -3.00 19.44
N PRO A 15 -8.24 -3.81 19.50
CA PRO A 15 -8.13 -5.26 19.62
C PRO A 15 -7.52 -5.87 18.35
N ALA A 16 -6.44 -6.64 18.48
CA ALA A 16 -5.77 -7.27 17.33
C ALA A 16 -6.68 -8.17 16.49
N ALA A 17 -7.69 -8.80 17.11
CA ALA A 17 -8.60 -9.75 16.46
C ALA A 17 -9.48 -9.15 15.36
N ILE A 18 -9.61 -7.81 15.27
CA ILE A 18 -10.40 -7.16 14.22
C ILE A 18 -9.57 -6.79 12.99
N LEU A 19 -8.24 -6.90 13.09
CA LEU A 19 -7.35 -6.47 12.03
C LEU A 19 -7.27 -7.54 10.93
N PRO A 20 -7.21 -7.14 9.65
CA PRO A 20 -7.02 -8.09 8.57
C PRO A 20 -5.59 -8.66 8.59
N GLU A 21 -5.40 -9.80 7.95
CA GLU A 21 -4.08 -10.30 7.62
C GLU A 21 -3.38 -9.33 6.64
N VAL A 22 -2.11 -9.01 6.90
CA VAL A 22 -1.29 -8.21 5.99
C VAL A 22 -0.64 -9.14 4.97
N LYS A 23 -0.92 -8.92 3.69
CA LYS A 23 -0.37 -9.67 2.55
C LYS A 23 0.48 -8.78 1.65
N ASP A 24 1.25 -9.40 0.74
CA ASP A 24 1.97 -8.66 -0.30
C ASP A 24 0.99 -8.00 -1.29
N CYS A 25 1.41 -6.94 -1.97
CA CYS A 25 0.60 -6.28 -3.00
C CYS A 25 0.22 -7.24 -4.15
N ALA A 26 1.04 -8.26 -4.41
CA ALA A 26 0.80 -9.32 -5.40
C ALA A 26 0.67 -10.70 -4.70
N ASP A 27 -0.50 -10.97 -4.14
CA ASP A 27 -0.80 -12.20 -3.38
C ASP A 27 -2.21 -12.72 -3.72
N ASP A 28 -2.56 -13.92 -3.23
CA ASP A 28 -3.91 -14.48 -3.36
C ASP A 28 -4.86 -13.89 -2.30
N PHE A 29 -5.77 -13.03 -2.74
CA PHE A 29 -6.83 -12.43 -1.90
C PHE A 29 -8.16 -13.16 -2.03
N GLY A 30 -8.19 -14.31 -2.70
CA GLY A 30 -9.37 -15.11 -2.94
C GLY A 30 -10.00 -14.88 -4.30
N VAL A 31 -11.25 -15.32 -4.40
CA VAL A 31 -12.00 -15.40 -5.65
C VAL A 31 -13.35 -14.75 -5.45
N THR A 32 -13.77 -13.95 -6.42
CA THR A 32 -15.10 -13.33 -6.40
C THR A 32 -16.19 -14.39 -6.50
N GLU A 33 -17.32 -14.15 -5.84
CA GLU A 33 -18.49 -15.01 -6.05
C GLU A 33 -18.97 -14.92 -7.50
N LYS A 34 -19.26 -16.08 -8.11
CA LYS A 34 -19.78 -16.16 -9.48
C LYS A 34 -21.04 -15.32 -9.71
N SER A 35 -21.87 -15.18 -8.68
CA SER A 35 -23.10 -14.38 -8.67
C SER A 35 -22.87 -12.90 -9.01
N LEU A 36 -21.70 -12.35 -8.72
CA LEU A 36 -21.37 -10.93 -8.91
C LEU A 36 -21.06 -10.59 -10.38
N PHE A 37 -20.36 -11.48 -11.09
CA PHE A 37 -19.81 -11.20 -12.42
C PHE A 37 -20.18 -12.24 -13.49
N GLY A 38 -20.98 -13.26 -13.15
CA GLY A 38 -21.28 -14.41 -14.02
C GLY A 38 -20.14 -15.43 -14.12
N ALA A 39 -18.97 -15.11 -13.59
CA ALA A 39 -17.78 -15.95 -13.51
C ALA A 39 -17.02 -15.66 -12.21
N GLU A 40 -16.24 -16.64 -11.78
CA GLU A 40 -15.28 -16.48 -10.68
C GLU A 40 -14.03 -15.76 -11.19
N MET A 41 -13.61 -14.70 -10.50
CA MET A 41 -12.40 -13.94 -10.82
C MET A 41 -11.43 -13.96 -9.65
N LYS A 42 -10.18 -14.30 -9.90
CA LYS A 42 -9.12 -14.26 -8.89
C LYS A 42 -8.73 -12.81 -8.59
N ILE A 43 -8.59 -12.49 -7.31
CA ILE A 43 -8.09 -11.19 -6.85
C ILE A 43 -6.61 -11.38 -6.49
N LEU A 44 -5.72 -10.94 -7.38
CA LEU A 44 -4.27 -11.17 -7.27
C LEU A 44 -3.45 -9.89 -7.05
N GLY A 45 -4.12 -8.74 -6.88
CA GLY A 45 -3.48 -7.45 -6.79
C GLY A 45 -4.29 -6.50 -5.92
N VAL A 46 -3.68 -6.01 -4.84
CA VAL A 46 -4.25 -4.99 -3.96
C VAL A 46 -3.16 -3.98 -3.63
N ALA A 47 -3.39 -2.72 -3.96
CA ALA A 47 -2.47 -1.63 -3.67
C ALA A 47 -3.25 -0.34 -3.36
N GLY A 48 -2.67 0.51 -2.51
CA GLY A 48 -3.18 1.86 -2.30
C GLY A 48 -3.11 2.68 -3.61
N ASP A 49 -4.04 3.60 -3.82
CA ASP A 49 -4.19 4.38 -5.06
C ASP A 49 -2.90 5.09 -5.49
N GLN A 50 -2.20 5.76 -4.56
CA GLN A 50 -0.98 6.50 -4.85
C GLN A 50 0.20 5.58 -5.19
N HIS A 51 0.29 4.42 -4.53
CA HIS A 51 1.30 3.39 -4.82
C HIS A 51 1.01 2.69 -6.14
N ALA A 52 -0.25 2.35 -6.41
CA ALA A 52 -0.70 1.81 -7.68
C ALA A 52 -0.41 2.77 -8.84
N ALA A 53 -0.61 4.08 -8.67
CA ALA A 53 -0.24 5.09 -9.67
C ALA A 53 1.27 5.15 -9.91
N THR A 54 2.09 4.91 -8.87
CA THR A 54 3.55 4.84 -8.99
C THR A 54 3.98 3.63 -9.84
N ILE A 55 3.34 2.47 -9.61
CA ILE A 55 3.52 1.26 -10.43
C ILE A 55 3.06 1.52 -11.88
N GLY A 56 1.88 2.12 -12.06
CA GLY A 56 1.32 2.44 -13.37
C GLY A 56 2.16 3.42 -14.21
N GLN A 57 2.95 4.27 -13.55
CA GLN A 57 3.94 5.16 -14.18
C GLN A 57 5.32 4.51 -14.37
N ALA A 58 5.44 3.20 -14.13
CA ALA A 58 6.69 2.45 -14.19
C ALA A 58 7.83 3.04 -13.34
N CYS A 59 7.50 3.67 -12.21
CA CYS A 59 8.46 4.29 -11.29
C CYS A 59 9.18 3.26 -10.41
N PHE A 60 9.87 2.31 -11.02
CA PHE A 60 10.45 1.14 -10.33
C PHE A 60 11.85 1.38 -9.77
N GLU A 61 12.55 2.42 -10.22
CA GLU A 61 13.92 2.69 -9.80
C GLU A 61 13.98 3.75 -8.69
N PRO A 62 14.89 3.61 -7.70
CA PRO A 62 15.13 4.64 -6.72
C PRO A 62 15.46 5.98 -7.37
N GLY A 63 14.88 7.07 -6.84
CA GLY A 63 15.01 8.41 -7.41
C GLY A 63 13.91 8.77 -8.40
N MET A 64 13.14 7.79 -8.91
CA MET A 64 11.94 8.09 -9.70
C MET A 64 10.84 8.68 -8.82
N MET A 65 10.17 9.70 -9.32
CA MET A 65 9.09 10.39 -8.63
C MET A 65 7.88 10.49 -9.53
N LYS A 66 6.70 10.29 -8.94
CA LYS A 66 5.43 10.63 -9.55
C LYS A 66 4.72 11.70 -8.71
N SER A 67 3.91 12.52 -9.36
CA SER A 67 2.99 13.43 -8.68
C SER A 67 1.59 13.30 -9.27
N THR A 68 0.59 13.10 -8.41
CA THR A 68 -0.82 13.07 -8.81
C THR A 68 -1.46 14.41 -8.44
N TYR A 69 -1.96 15.12 -9.45
CA TYR A 69 -2.61 16.42 -9.30
C TYR A 69 -4.13 16.27 -9.39
N GLY A 70 -4.82 16.55 -8.29
CA GLY A 70 -6.27 16.67 -8.20
C GLY A 70 -6.63 17.89 -7.37
N THR A 71 -7.65 17.80 -6.51
CA THR A 71 -7.93 18.86 -5.53
C THR A 71 -6.77 19.04 -4.53
N GLY A 72 -6.03 17.97 -4.24
CA GLY A 72 -4.73 17.99 -3.56
C GLY A 72 -3.59 17.53 -4.47
N CYS A 73 -2.35 17.62 -3.98
CA CYS A 73 -1.15 17.15 -4.69
C CYS A 73 -0.43 16.11 -3.85
N PHE A 74 -0.20 14.92 -4.42
CA PHE A 74 0.52 13.83 -3.77
C PHE A 74 1.74 13.43 -4.60
N ALA A 75 2.93 13.78 -4.10
CA ALA A 75 4.20 13.36 -4.68
C ALA A 75 4.75 12.13 -3.93
N LEU A 76 5.09 11.08 -4.67
CA LEU A 76 5.77 9.90 -4.13
C LEU A 76 7.12 9.75 -4.82
N LEU A 77 8.16 9.56 -4.01
CA LEU A 77 9.54 9.31 -4.43
C LEU A 77 9.88 7.86 -4.07
N ASN A 78 10.28 7.06 -5.06
CA ASN A 78 10.79 5.73 -4.81
C ASN A 78 12.18 5.83 -4.16
N THR A 79 12.33 5.25 -2.96
CA THR A 79 13.60 5.24 -2.20
C THR A 79 14.26 3.85 -2.18
N GLY A 80 13.72 2.90 -2.96
CA GLY A 80 14.18 1.51 -2.99
C GLY A 80 13.95 0.81 -1.67
N ALA A 81 14.92 -0.01 -1.26
CA ALA A 81 14.88 -0.73 0.00
C ALA A 81 15.26 0.14 1.23
N ASP A 82 15.68 1.39 1.01
CA ASP A 82 16.19 2.25 2.06
C ASP A 82 15.08 3.08 2.71
N LEU A 83 14.91 2.93 4.02
CA LEU A 83 14.01 3.79 4.80
C LEU A 83 14.67 5.15 5.01
N VAL A 84 14.33 6.12 4.15
CA VAL A 84 14.87 7.49 4.23
C VAL A 84 13.99 8.39 5.09
N ARG A 85 14.43 8.73 6.30
CA ARG A 85 13.73 9.71 7.16
C ARG A 85 13.85 11.13 6.61
N SER A 86 12.72 11.80 6.40
CA SER A 86 12.71 13.15 5.84
C SER A 86 13.21 14.21 6.82
N LYS A 87 13.98 15.17 6.30
CA LYS A 87 14.29 16.46 6.95
C LYS A 87 13.35 17.59 6.52
N ASN A 88 12.43 17.31 5.60
CA ASN A 88 11.55 18.27 4.93
C ASN A 88 10.05 17.91 5.12
N ARG A 89 9.71 17.27 6.25
CA ARG A 89 8.33 16.89 6.62
C ARG A 89 7.63 15.93 5.65
N LEU A 90 8.37 15.20 4.81
CA LEU A 90 7.80 14.08 4.06
C LEU A 90 7.69 12.85 4.95
N LEU A 91 6.65 12.05 4.74
CA LEU A 91 6.47 10.77 5.41
C LEU A 91 7.14 9.68 4.57
N THR A 92 7.94 8.83 5.23
CA THR A 92 8.44 7.59 4.64
C THR A 92 7.40 6.50 4.85
N THR A 93 6.99 5.83 3.78
CA THR A 93 5.99 4.75 3.81
C THR A 93 6.59 3.49 3.21
N ILE A 94 6.05 2.34 3.61
CA ILE A 94 6.26 1.08 2.91
C ILE A 94 5.32 1.01 1.69
N ALA A 95 5.73 0.29 0.67
CA ALA A 95 5.02 0.07 -0.59
C ALA A 95 5.12 -1.40 -0.99
#